data_AF-A0A925Z497-F1
#
_entry.id   AF-A0A925Z497-F1
#
_cell.length_a   1.000
_cell.length_b   1.000
_cell.length_c   1.000
_cell.angle_alpha   90.00
_cell.angle_beta   90.00
_cell.angle_gamma   90.00
#
_symmetry.space_group_name_H-M   'P 1'
#
loop_
_entity.id
_entity.type
_entity.pdbx_description
1 polymer ?
#
loop_
_entity_poly.entity_id
_entity_poly.type
_entity_poly.pdbx_seq_one_letter_code
_entity_poly.pdbx_strand_id
1 'polypeptide(L)'
;MAETERYALAVRDLCRGEEVTYRGKTFRLHWDVDPIPLCLAGDGPKMLEMGGRIADGVVVGSGATVELVEFARKHIAIGAESVGRTIDDIEVWYLVPTHVAPSREDGIRQLRFYLASYAKVRFRYDMDKKGTTISAELAGRLQAFQAEYDHTQQFAVGGANVAVAPAVSTQQQ
;
A
#
# COMPACT_ATOMS: atom_id res chain seq x y z
N MET A 1 13.32 -3.93 7.57
CA MET A 1 13.46 -4.27 6.14
C MET A 1 14.28 -5.53 5.94
N ALA A 2 15.50 -5.64 6.50
CA ALA A 2 16.32 -6.85 6.34
C ALA A 2 15.61 -8.18 6.73
N GLU A 3 14.81 -8.21 7.81
CA GLU A 3 14.03 -9.40 8.18
C GLU A 3 12.94 -9.73 7.13
N THR A 4 12.20 -8.72 6.67
CA THR A 4 11.16 -8.86 5.66
C THR A 4 11.73 -9.37 4.33
N GLU A 5 12.89 -8.83 3.93
CA GLU A 5 13.60 -9.26 2.72
C GLU A 5 14.03 -10.73 2.84
N ARG A 6 14.66 -11.12 3.95
CA ARG A 6 15.03 -12.52 4.21
C ARG A 6 13.84 -13.46 4.19
N TYR A 7 12.72 -13.05 4.78
CA TYR A 7 11.49 -13.84 4.75
C TYR A 7 10.93 -14.00 3.33
N ALA A 8 10.85 -12.91 2.56
CA ALA A 8 10.32 -12.93 1.20
C ALA A 8 11.18 -13.82 0.26
N LEU A 9 12.50 -13.73 0.38
CA LEU A 9 13.42 -14.59 -0.35
C LEU A 9 13.25 -16.06 0.05
N ALA A 10 13.16 -16.35 1.34
CA ALA A 10 12.91 -17.70 1.84
C ALA A 10 11.59 -18.29 1.30
N VAL A 11 10.53 -17.48 1.22
CA VAL A 11 9.25 -17.91 0.63
C VAL A 11 9.41 -18.18 -0.87
N ARG A 12 10.11 -17.31 -1.61
CA ARG A 12 10.35 -17.49 -3.05
C ARG A 12 11.11 -18.78 -3.33
N ASP A 13 12.20 -19.02 -2.62
CA ASP A 13 13.05 -20.20 -2.81
C ASP A 13 12.27 -21.47 -2.44
N LEU A 14 11.45 -21.42 -1.37
CA LEU A 14 10.56 -22.52 -0.99
C LEU A 14 9.52 -22.81 -2.09
N CYS A 15 8.93 -21.77 -2.70
CA CYS A 15 8.00 -21.89 -3.82
C CYS A 15 8.67 -22.33 -5.14
N ARG A 16 10.00 -22.40 -5.21
CA ARG A 16 10.75 -23.03 -6.30
C ARG A 16 11.09 -24.50 -6.04
N GLY A 17 10.58 -25.05 -4.93
CA GLY A 17 10.88 -26.41 -4.50
C GLY A 17 12.26 -26.57 -3.85
N GLU A 18 12.95 -25.46 -3.57
CA GLU A 18 14.24 -25.49 -2.89
C GLU A 18 14.08 -25.81 -1.40
N GLU A 19 15.12 -26.36 -0.80
CA GLU A 19 15.20 -26.51 0.65
C GLU A 19 15.70 -25.20 1.26
N VAL A 20 14.95 -24.63 2.19
CA VAL A 20 15.20 -23.30 2.73
C VAL A 20 15.40 -23.34 4.24
N THR A 21 16.43 -22.68 4.74
CA THR A 21 16.63 -22.47 6.19
C THR A 21 16.22 -21.06 6.58
N TYR A 22 15.20 -20.93 7.43
CA TYR A 22 14.74 -19.64 7.95
C TYR A 22 14.60 -19.72 9.48
N ARG A 23 15.23 -18.78 10.19
CA ARG A 23 15.26 -18.74 11.68
C ARG A 23 15.68 -20.08 12.31
N GLY A 24 16.70 -20.72 11.74
CA GLY A 24 17.27 -21.98 12.25
C GLY A 24 16.40 -23.22 12.04
N LYS A 25 15.33 -23.11 11.25
CA LYS A 25 14.48 -24.25 10.86
C LYS A 25 14.56 -24.45 9.35
N THR A 26 14.62 -25.70 8.94
CA THR A 26 14.68 -26.11 7.54
C THR A 26 13.28 -26.49 7.06
N PHE A 27 12.92 -26.01 5.87
CA PHE A 27 11.62 -26.22 5.23
C PHE A 27 11.82 -26.71 3.80
N ARG A 28 10.94 -27.59 3.33
CA ARG A 28 10.85 -28.04 1.95
C ARG A 28 9.39 -28.37 1.62
N LEU A 29 8.91 -28.00 0.44
CA LEU A 29 7.59 -28.43 -0.04
C LEU A 29 7.69 -29.87 -0.56
N HIS A 30 6.66 -30.68 -0.26
CA HIS A 30 6.61 -32.10 -0.65
C HIS A 30 5.87 -32.35 -1.97
N TRP A 31 5.49 -31.29 -2.68
CA TRP A 31 4.80 -31.34 -3.95
C TRP A 31 5.48 -30.39 -4.93
N ASP A 32 5.44 -30.73 -6.21
CA ASP A 32 5.95 -29.88 -7.26
C ASP A 32 5.04 -28.65 -7.41
N VAL A 33 5.68 -27.50 -7.52
CA VAL A 33 5.05 -26.21 -7.77
C VAL A 33 5.75 -25.59 -8.97
N ASP A 34 4.96 -25.13 -9.94
CA ASP A 34 5.47 -24.22 -10.95
C ASP A 34 6.02 -22.96 -10.25
N PRO A 35 7.11 -22.35 -10.74
CA PRO A 35 7.66 -21.14 -10.13
C PRO A 35 6.61 -20.04 -10.03
N ILE A 36 6.32 -19.60 -8.79
CA ILE A 36 5.37 -18.53 -8.50
C ILE A 36 6.13 -17.19 -8.43
N PRO A 37 5.72 -16.15 -9.17
CA PRO A 37 6.30 -14.81 -9.08
C PRO A 37 6.18 -14.22 -7.65
N LEU A 38 7.26 -13.63 -7.16
CA LEU A 38 7.28 -12.94 -5.87
C LEU A 38 6.71 -11.52 -6.03
N CYS A 39 5.48 -11.31 -5.56
CA CYS A 39 4.87 -9.98 -5.46
C CYS A 39 5.00 -9.40 -4.04
N LEU A 40 5.43 -8.14 -3.94
CA LEU A 40 5.48 -7.40 -2.68
C LEU A 40 4.49 -6.23 -2.69
N ALA A 41 3.82 -6.01 -1.56
CA ALA A 41 2.88 -4.89 -1.41
C ALA A 41 3.38 -3.85 -0.41
N GLY A 42 3.32 -2.58 -0.78
CA GLY A 42 3.63 -1.48 0.14
C GLY A 42 3.76 -0.12 -0.51
N ASP A 43 3.73 0.91 0.34
CA ASP A 43 3.66 2.32 -0.08
C ASP A 43 4.88 3.15 0.35
N GLY A 44 5.69 2.61 1.27
CA GLY A 44 6.83 3.32 1.84
C GLY A 44 8.11 3.17 0.99
N PRO A 45 9.00 4.17 1.00
CA PRO A 45 10.16 4.22 0.10
C PRO A 45 11.06 2.99 0.26
N LYS A 46 11.35 2.59 1.50
CA LYS A 46 12.17 1.41 1.78
C LYS A 46 11.53 0.08 1.32
N MET A 47 10.19 0.00 1.34
CA MET A 47 9.46 -1.20 0.87
C MET A 47 9.46 -1.24 -0.66
N LEU A 48 9.26 -0.10 -1.31
CA LEU A 48 9.30 0.06 -2.76
C LEU A 48 10.70 -0.24 -3.32
N GLU A 49 11.75 0.27 -2.68
CA GLU A 49 13.15 -0.07 -3.03
C GLU A 49 13.45 -1.56 -2.82
N MET A 50 12.91 -2.18 -1.78
CA MET A 50 13.03 -3.64 -1.59
C MET A 50 12.32 -4.41 -2.69
N GLY A 51 11.12 -3.97 -3.09
CA GLY A 51 10.39 -4.47 -4.26
C GLY A 51 11.25 -4.39 -5.52
N GLY A 52 11.85 -3.23 -5.77
CA GLY A 52 12.84 -3.00 -6.83
C GLY A 52 13.94 -4.05 -6.88
N ARG A 53 14.51 -4.38 -5.71
CA ARG A 53 15.61 -5.36 -5.64
C ARG A 53 15.15 -6.78 -5.92
N ILE A 54 14.13 -7.27 -5.21
CA ILE A 54 13.90 -8.72 -5.08
C ILE A 54 12.61 -9.24 -5.69
N ALA A 55 11.64 -8.37 -5.99
CA ALA A 55 10.32 -8.79 -6.44
C ALA A 55 10.22 -8.90 -7.96
N ASP A 56 9.32 -9.77 -8.41
CA ASP A 56 8.87 -9.85 -9.79
C ASP A 56 7.71 -8.87 -10.04
N GLY A 57 6.96 -8.52 -8.98
CA GLY A 57 5.95 -7.47 -9.03
C GLY A 57 5.80 -6.68 -7.74
N VAL A 58 5.31 -5.44 -7.85
CA VAL A 58 5.11 -4.51 -6.74
C VAL A 58 3.69 -3.95 -6.77
N VAL A 59 2.95 -4.15 -5.69
CA VAL A 59 1.59 -3.63 -5.51
C VAL A 59 1.61 -2.38 -4.62
N VAL A 60 1.31 -1.24 -5.22
CA VAL A 60 1.21 0.06 -4.56
C VAL A 60 -0.23 0.29 -4.13
N GLY A 61 -0.44 0.42 -2.81
CA GLY A 61 -1.75 0.55 -2.19
C GLY A 61 -2.18 1.99 -1.90
N SER A 62 -1.34 2.99 -2.13
CA SER A 62 -1.62 4.39 -1.79
C SER A 62 -2.55 5.10 -2.78
N GLY A 63 -2.86 4.49 -3.93
CA GLY A 63 -3.66 5.06 -5.01
C GLY A 63 -2.82 5.32 -6.26
N ALA A 64 -3.34 6.13 -7.18
CA ALA A 64 -2.75 6.35 -8.51
C ALA A 64 -2.78 7.84 -8.94
N THR A 65 -2.57 8.78 -8.02
CA THR A 65 -2.29 10.17 -8.44
C THR A 65 -0.93 10.25 -9.13
N VAL A 66 -0.70 11.27 -9.96
CA VAL A 66 0.57 11.42 -10.69
C VAL A 66 1.75 11.42 -9.73
N GLU A 67 1.66 12.17 -8.63
CA GLU A 67 2.72 12.30 -7.63
C GLU A 67 3.03 10.96 -6.94
N LEU A 68 1.99 10.17 -6.62
CA LEU A 68 2.14 8.85 -6.02
C LEU A 68 2.76 7.84 -6.99
N VAL A 69 2.35 7.88 -8.26
CA VAL A 69 2.91 7.04 -9.32
C VAL A 69 4.39 7.36 -9.52
N GLU A 70 4.74 8.64 -9.64
CA GLU A 70 6.12 9.10 -9.78
C GLU A 70 6.98 8.71 -8.57
N PHE A 71 6.47 8.93 -7.36
CA PHE A 71 7.14 8.53 -6.12
C PHE A 71 7.40 7.02 -6.09
N ALA A 72 6.38 6.22 -6.37
CA ALA A 72 6.50 4.77 -6.37
C ALA A 72 7.51 4.28 -7.41
N ARG A 73 7.39 4.75 -8.66
CA ARG A 73 8.30 4.37 -9.75
C ARG A 73 9.74 4.76 -9.43
N LYS A 74 9.98 5.95 -8.89
CA LYS A 74 11.31 6.39 -8.48
C LYS A 74 11.95 5.45 -7.46
N HIS A 75 11.23 5.10 -6.40
CA HIS A 75 11.78 4.24 -5.35
C HIS A 75 11.95 2.79 -5.80
N ILE A 76 11.04 2.26 -6.64
CA ILE A 76 11.21 0.95 -7.25
C ILE A 76 12.46 0.93 -8.15
N ALA A 77 12.65 1.95 -8.99
CA ALA A 77 13.83 2.07 -9.86
C ALA A 77 15.14 2.12 -9.07
N ILE A 78 15.22 2.93 -8.00
CA ILE A 78 16.38 2.98 -7.08
C ILE A 78 16.72 1.56 -6.57
N GLY A 79 15.69 0.80 -6.18
CA GLY A 79 15.84 -0.58 -5.76
C GLY A 79 16.41 -1.49 -6.86
N ALA A 80 15.78 -1.46 -8.04
CA ALA A 80 16.18 -2.29 -9.18
C ALA A 80 17.62 -2.02 -9.63
N GLU A 81 17.98 -0.75 -9.79
CA GLU A 81 19.31 -0.31 -10.23
C GLU A 81 20.41 -0.79 -9.27
N SER A 82 20.12 -0.82 -7.96
CA SER A 82 21.09 -1.25 -6.95
C SER A 82 21.55 -2.71 -7.08
N VAL A 83 20.82 -3.53 -7.84
CA VAL A 83 21.14 -4.94 -8.13
C VAL A 83 21.28 -5.22 -9.63
N GLY A 84 21.45 -4.17 -10.45
CA GLY A 84 21.64 -4.30 -11.90
C GLY A 84 20.38 -4.66 -12.69
N ARG A 85 19.19 -4.43 -12.12
CA ARG A 85 17.89 -4.55 -12.79
C ARG A 85 17.36 -3.19 -13.21
N THR A 86 16.32 -3.19 -14.01
CA THR A 86 15.53 -2.01 -14.36
C THR A 86 14.11 -2.13 -13.82
N ILE A 87 13.38 -1.01 -13.75
CA ILE A 87 11.96 -1.05 -13.37
C ILE A 87 11.11 -1.82 -14.38
N ASP A 88 11.55 -1.94 -15.64
CA ASP A 88 10.84 -2.67 -16.68
C ASP A 88 10.89 -4.19 -16.47
N ASP A 89 11.81 -4.67 -15.61
CA ASP A 89 11.87 -6.06 -15.16
C ASP A 89 10.85 -6.38 -14.03
N ILE A 90 9.97 -5.44 -13.69
CA ILE A 90 9.08 -5.50 -12.52
C ILE A 90 7.66 -5.11 -12.92
N GLU A 91 6.71 -5.98 -12.60
CA GLU A 91 5.29 -5.70 -12.83
C GLU A 91 4.74 -4.78 -11.73
N VAL A 92 4.41 -3.53 -12.06
CA VAL A 92 3.94 -2.53 -11.09
C VAL A 92 2.42 -2.39 -11.15
N TRP A 93 1.76 -2.69 -10.03
CA TRP A 93 0.29 -2.66 -9.89
C TRP A 93 -0.13 -1.56 -8.93
N TYR A 94 -1.19 -0.84 -9.27
CA TYR A 94 -1.77 0.21 -8.41
C TYR A 94 -3.17 -0.21 -7.98
N LEU A 95 -3.37 -0.32 -6.66
CA LEU A 95 -4.69 -0.58 -6.10
C LEU A 95 -5.46 0.75 -5.99
N VAL A 96 -6.49 0.91 -6.81
CA VAL A 96 -7.33 2.11 -6.84
C VAL A 96 -8.75 1.78 -6.38
N PRO A 97 -9.14 2.15 -5.15
CA PRO A 97 -10.52 2.04 -4.71
C PRO A 97 -11.42 2.83 -5.65
N THR A 98 -12.38 2.15 -6.28
CA THR A 98 -13.26 2.72 -7.30
C THR A 98 -14.71 2.48 -6.92
N HIS A 99 -15.56 3.48 -7.12
CA HIS A 99 -17.01 3.37 -6.89
C HIS A 99 -17.75 4.11 -8.00
N VAL A 100 -18.72 3.43 -8.59
CA VAL A 100 -19.54 3.97 -9.68
C VAL A 100 -20.88 4.40 -9.10
N ALA A 101 -21.24 5.66 -9.28
CA ALA A 101 -22.48 6.24 -8.77
C ALA A 101 -23.10 7.21 -9.80
N PRO A 102 -24.42 7.47 -9.72
CA PRO A 102 -25.11 8.38 -10.65
C PRO A 102 -24.55 9.82 -10.66
N SER A 103 -23.94 10.25 -9.56
CA SER A 103 -23.25 11.53 -9.45
C SER A 103 -22.03 11.42 -8.54
N ARG A 104 -21.09 12.38 -8.67
CA ARG A 104 -19.92 12.48 -7.78
C ARG A 104 -20.33 12.67 -6.32
N GLU A 105 -21.38 13.44 -6.07
CA GLU A 105 -21.90 13.69 -4.73
C GLU A 105 -22.46 12.41 -4.10
N ASP A 106 -23.27 11.66 -4.86
CA ASP A 106 -23.78 10.35 -4.42
C ASP A 106 -22.63 9.39 -4.14
N GLY A 107 -21.63 9.36 -5.02
CA GLY A 107 -20.47 8.49 -4.87
C GLY A 107 -19.67 8.79 -3.60
N ILE A 108 -19.36 10.06 -3.35
CA ILE A 108 -18.67 10.47 -2.12
C ILE A 108 -19.52 10.11 -0.91
N ARG A 109 -20.81 10.45 -0.90
CA ARG A 109 -21.72 10.16 0.22
C ARG A 109 -21.77 8.67 0.54
N GLN A 110 -21.92 7.82 -0.48
CA GLN A 110 -21.99 6.36 -0.32
C GLN A 110 -20.66 5.76 0.13
N LEU A 111 -19.52 6.31 -0.33
CA LEU A 111 -18.18 5.84 0.05
C LEU A 111 -17.65 6.38 1.38
N ARG A 112 -18.35 7.32 2.04
CA ARG A 112 -17.82 7.98 3.25
C ARG A 112 -17.37 7.00 4.33
N PHE A 113 -18.10 5.90 4.54
CA PHE A 113 -17.71 4.88 5.52
C PHE A 113 -16.36 4.24 5.18
N TYR A 114 -16.14 3.93 3.89
CA TYR A 114 -14.89 3.39 3.40
C TYR A 114 -13.77 4.41 3.53
N LEU A 115 -13.98 5.65 3.07
CA LEU A 115 -12.99 6.73 3.12
C LEU A 115 -12.58 7.05 4.56
N ALA A 116 -13.51 7.04 5.52
CA ALA A 116 -13.22 7.23 6.94
C ALA A 116 -12.30 6.12 7.46
N SER A 117 -12.66 4.86 7.25
CA SER A 117 -11.84 3.73 7.69
C SER A 117 -10.50 3.66 6.97
N TYR A 118 -10.48 3.95 5.67
CA TYR A 118 -9.29 4.03 4.85
C TYR A 118 -8.34 5.10 5.38
N ALA A 119 -8.88 6.27 5.72
CA ALA A 119 -8.10 7.37 6.24
C ALA A 119 -7.42 7.01 7.57
N LYS A 120 -8.14 6.35 8.47
CA LYS A 120 -7.56 5.88 9.74
C LYS A 120 -6.50 4.81 9.53
N VAL A 121 -6.58 3.96 8.50
CA VAL A 121 -5.60 2.88 8.27
C VAL A 121 -4.36 3.40 7.55
N ARG A 122 -4.54 4.25 6.54
CA ARG A 122 -3.45 4.67 5.63
C ARG A 122 -2.76 5.96 6.06
N PHE A 123 -3.48 6.91 6.68
CA PHE A 123 -2.94 8.21 7.10
C PHE A 123 -2.50 8.25 8.57
N ARG A 124 -2.13 7.11 9.18
CA ARG A 124 -1.68 7.05 10.58
C ARG A 124 -0.39 7.83 10.83
N TYR A 125 0.57 7.76 9.90
CA TYR A 125 1.93 8.31 10.06
C TYR A 125 2.56 8.69 8.72
N ASP A 126 3.40 9.73 8.73
CA ASP A 126 4.47 9.99 7.75
C ASP A 126 4.05 9.97 6.26
N MET A 127 2.94 10.62 5.93
CA MET A 127 2.43 10.67 4.56
C MET A 127 3.29 11.51 3.61
N ASP A 128 3.95 12.53 4.16
CA ASP A 128 5.04 13.27 3.54
C ASP A 128 6.14 12.31 3.05
N LYS A 129 6.44 11.25 3.82
CA LYS A 129 7.44 10.23 3.47
C LYS A 129 6.93 9.19 2.46
N LYS A 130 5.67 9.27 2.04
CA LYS A 130 5.04 8.38 1.04
C LYS A 130 4.69 9.10 -0.26
N GLY A 131 5.34 10.23 -0.54
CA GLY A 131 5.12 10.99 -1.77
C GLY A 131 3.83 11.79 -1.80
N THR A 132 3.19 12.05 -0.65
CA THR A 132 1.99 12.88 -0.56
C THR A 132 2.27 14.15 0.23
N THR A 133 1.94 15.31 -0.32
CA THR A 133 1.96 16.57 0.43
C THR A 133 0.66 16.73 1.21
N ILE A 134 0.75 16.82 2.55
CA ILE A 134 -0.39 17.12 3.42
C ILE A 134 -0.23 18.54 3.97
N SER A 135 -1.22 19.39 3.73
CA SER A 135 -1.24 20.74 4.32
C SER A 135 -1.39 20.66 5.84
N ALA A 136 -0.87 21.66 6.57
CA ALA A 136 -0.99 21.72 8.03
C ALA A 136 -2.46 21.67 8.50
N GLU A 137 -3.35 22.31 7.73
CA GLU A 137 -4.80 22.27 7.98
C GLU A 137 -5.36 20.85 7.88
N LEU A 138 -5.08 20.14 6.78
CA LEU A 138 -5.56 18.77 6.58
C LEU A 138 -4.96 17.81 7.61
N ALA A 139 -3.69 17.99 7.97
CA ALA A 139 -3.04 17.23 9.02
C ALA A 139 -3.76 17.41 10.38
N GLY A 140 -4.11 18.64 10.76
CA GLY A 140 -4.87 18.92 11.97
C GLY A 140 -6.25 18.25 11.96
N ARG A 141 -6.95 18.28 10.83
CA ARG A 141 -8.26 17.62 10.66
C ARG A 141 -8.17 16.10 10.75
N LEU A 142 -7.12 15.50 10.18
CA LEU A 142 -6.86 14.06 10.30
C LEU A 142 -6.51 13.66 11.73
N GLN A 143 -5.75 14.47 12.46
CA GLN A 143 -5.45 14.22 13.88
C GLN A 143 -6.71 14.23 14.75
N ALA A 144 -7.57 15.25 14.59
CA ALA A 144 -8.85 15.31 15.29
C ALA A 144 -9.72 14.08 15.00
N PHE A 145 -9.88 13.73 13.71
CA PHE A 145 -10.58 12.52 13.28
C PHE A 145 -10.01 11.24 13.91
N GLN A 146 -8.68 11.12 14.00
CA GLN A 146 -8.06 9.94 14.57
C GLN A 146 -8.32 9.77 16.07
N ALA A 147 -8.49 10.87 16.81
CA ALA A 147 -8.80 10.85 18.24
C ALA A 147 -10.24 10.38 18.53
N GLU A 148 -11.16 10.67 17.62
CA GLU A 148 -12.60 10.33 17.75
C GLU A 148 -12.98 9.04 17.04
N TYR A 149 -12.03 8.35 16.39
CA TYR A 149 -12.30 7.15 15.60
C TYR A 149 -12.71 5.95 16.47
N ASP A 150 -13.90 5.39 16.21
CA ASP A 150 -14.39 4.17 16.86
C ASP A 150 -14.01 2.93 16.05
N HIS A 151 -13.13 2.10 16.62
CA HIS A 151 -12.67 0.86 16.01
C HIS A 151 -13.76 -0.19 15.81
N THR A 152 -14.83 -0.16 16.61
CA THR A 152 -15.95 -1.10 16.50
C THR A 152 -16.85 -0.80 15.30
N GLN A 153 -16.78 0.44 14.78
CA GLN A 153 -17.56 0.93 13.64
C GLN A 153 -16.72 1.00 12.35
N GLN A 154 -15.64 0.22 12.27
CA GLN A 154 -14.79 0.17 11.07
C GLN A 154 -15.55 -0.44 9.90
N PHE A 155 -15.52 0.23 8.75
CA PHE A 155 -16.29 -0.10 7.54
C PHE A 155 -17.82 -0.20 7.75
N ALA A 156 -18.36 0.39 8.83
CA ALA A 156 -19.80 0.40 9.08
C ALA A 156 -20.51 1.48 8.25
N VAL A 157 -21.43 1.07 7.35
CA VAL A 157 -22.25 1.99 6.56
C VAL A 157 -23.13 2.83 7.50
N GLY A 158 -23.01 4.16 7.41
CA GLY A 158 -23.72 5.09 8.29
C GLY A 158 -23.25 5.12 9.75
N GLY A 159 -22.15 4.42 10.08
CA GLY A 159 -21.61 4.39 11.44
C GLY A 159 -21.01 5.74 11.88
N ALA A 160 -20.77 5.88 13.19
CA ALA A 160 -20.30 7.13 13.81
C ALA A 160 -19.04 7.73 13.16
N ASN A 161 -18.14 6.87 12.65
CA ASN A 161 -16.93 7.28 11.92
C ASN A 161 -17.23 8.14 10.67
N VAL A 162 -18.40 7.99 10.05
CA VAL A 162 -18.82 8.79 8.89
C VAL A 162 -19.04 10.26 9.27
N ALA A 163 -19.57 10.51 10.47
CA ALA A 163 -19.93 11.85 10.93
C ALA A 163 -18.70 12.69 11.30
N VAL A 164 -17.67 12.04 11.86
CA VAL A 164 -16.43 12.69 12.30
C VAL A 164 -15.35 12.72 11.21
N ALA A 165 -15.57 12.06 10.07
CA ALA A 165 -14.63 12.05 8.96
C ALA A 165 -14.48 13.45 8.33
N PRO A 166 -13.24 13.89 8.03
CA PRO A 166 -13.01 15.20 7.45
C PRO A 166 -13.72 15.33 6.09
N ALA A 167 -14.49 16.40 5.90
CA ALA A 167 -15.13 16.70 4.64
C ALA A 167 -14.13 16.76 3.47
N VAL A 168 -14.37 16.01 2.41
CA VAL A 168 -13.59 16.13 1.17
C VAL A 168 -14.02 17.44 0.51
N SER A 169 -13.14 18.44 0.50
CA SER A 169 -13.41 19.71 -0.18
C SER A 169 -13.57 19.44 -1.67
N THR A 170 -14.74 19.82 -2.20
CA THR A 170 -15.02 19.83 -3.63
C THR A 170 -14.42 21.10 -4.26
N GLN A 171 -13.10 21.25 -4.24
CA GLN A 171 -12.49 22.25 -5.10
C GLN A 171 -12.35 21.66 -6.51
N GLN A 172 -13.08 22.28 -7.43
CA GLN A 172 -13.06 22.03 -8.86
C GLN A 172 -11.64 22.26 -9.41
N GLN A 173 -11.17 21.32 -10.22
CA GLN A 173 -10.30 21.62 -11.37
C GLN A 173 -11.11 21.29 -12.62
#